data_AF-A0AAJ6ESG0-F1
#
_entry.id   AF-A0AAJ6ESG0-F1
#
_cell.length_a   1.000
_cell.length_b   1.000
_cell.length_c   1.000
_cell.angle_alpha   90.00
_cell.angle_beta   90.00
_cell.angle_gamma   90.00
#
_symmetry.space_group_name_H-M   'P 1'
#
loop_
_entity.id
_entity.type
_entity.pdbx_description
1 polymer ?
#
loop_
_entity_poly.entity_id
_entity_poly.type
_entity_poly.pdbx_seq_one_letter_code
_entity_poly.pdbx_strand_id
1 'polypeptide(L)'
;MATDHIRYDVLARDALRGVLRQVLADAAEHGLPGEHHFYITFLSTAAGVKLSPRLLAQYPEEMTIILQHQFWDLVVTEDRFEVGLSFGGIPERLTVPFAAVTRFLDPSAPFDLQFDASDAVAEAAPSQLPAAPPVSPVPAQPARVAADTNAAETEEEPTKPSEGAEVVRLDRFRKK
;
A
#
# COMPACT_ATOMS: atom_id res chain seq x y z
N MET A 1 16.82 -0.34 -32.07
CA MET A 1 15.60 -0.31 -31.22
C MET A 1 16.09 0.02 -29.83
N ALA A 2 15.83 1.24 -29.34
CA ALA A 2 16.30 1.65 -28.02
C ALA A 2 15.60 0.78 -26.96
N THR A 3 16.37 0.01 -26.21
CA THR A 3 15.89 -0.60 -24.96
C THR A 3 15.55 0.54 -24.03
N ASP A 4 14.27 0.78 -23.80
CA ASP A 4 13.83 1.74 -22.80
C ASP A 4 14.14 1.13 -21.43
N HIS A 5 15.21 1.60 -20.80
CA HIS A 5 15.75 0.99 -19.57
C HIS A 5 14.93 1.36 -18.31
N ILE A 6 13.97 2.28 -18.42
CA ILE A 6 13.08 2.64 -17.33
C ILE A 6 11.66 2.26 -17.74
N ARG A 7 11.09 1.28 -17.04
CA ARG A 7 9.70 0.82 -17.22
C ARG A 7 8.75 1.83 -16.56
N TYR A 8 8.67 3.04 -17.11
CA TYR A 8 7.78 4.10 -16.65
C TYR A 8 6.32 3.64 -16.61
N ASP A 9 5.94 2.74 -17.52
CA ASP A 9 4.64 2.09 -17.55
C ASP A 9 4.37 1.33 -16.25
N VAL A 10 5.33 0.56 -15.75
CA VAL A 10 5.19 -0.19 -14.49
C VAL A 10 5.15 0.77 -13.30
N LEU A 11 6.10 1.72 -13.24
CA LEU A 11 6.19 2.68 -12.13
C LEU A 11 4.94 3.54 -11.98
N ALA A 12 4.35 4.00 -13.09
CA ALA A 12 3.11 4.76 -13.05
C ALA A 12 1.94 3.91 -12.57
N ARG A 13 1.87 2.63 -12.99
CA ARG A 13 0.81 1.70 -12.57
C ARG A 13 0.88 1.38 -11.08
N ASP A 14 2.08 1.13 -10.55
CA ASP A 14 2.29 0.90 -9.12
C ASP A 14 1.91 2.13 -8.29
N ALA A 15 2.27 3.33 -8.77
CA ALA A 15 1.85 4.58 -8.14
C ALA A 15 0.32 4.73 -8.11
N LEU A 16 -0.37 4.36 -9.20
CA LEU A 16 -1.84 4.39 -9.26
C LEU A 16 -2.49 3.38 -8.33
N ARG A 17 -1.91 2.18 -8.14
CA ARG A 17 -2.36 1.25 -7.09
C ARG A 17 -2.17 1.83 -5.69
N GLY A 18 -1.09 2.57 -5.46
CA GLY A 18 -0.87 3.33 -4.23
C GLY A 18 -2.00 4.34 -3.95
N VAL A 19 -2.48 5.03 -4.97
CA VAL A 19 -3.64 5.95 -4.86
C VAL A 19 -4.90 5.18 -4.47
N LEU A 20 -5.19 4.05 -5.11
CA LEU A 20 -6.33 3.19 -4.75
C LEU A 20 -6.29 2.78 -3.27
N ARG A 21 -5.12 2.34 -2.80
CA ARG A 21 -4.92 1.96 -1.39
C ARG A 21 -5.21 3.12 -0.45
N GLN A 22 -4.71 4.31 -0.77
CA GLN A 22 -4.91 5.50 0.06
C GLN A 22 -6.39 5.90 0.11
N VAL A 23 -7.09 5.91 -1.03
CA VAL A 23 -8.53 6.23 -1.10
C VAL A 23 -9.36 5.25 -0.28
N LEU A 24 -9.05 3.96 -0.35
CA LEU A 24 -9.76 2.95 0.44
C LEU A 24 -9.42 3.04 1.93
N ALA A 25 -8.18 3.36 2.30
CA ALA A 25 -7.80 3.58 3.68
C ALA A 25 -8.54 4.80 4.28
N ASP A 26 -8.60 5.90 3.54
CA ASP A 26 -9.35 7.10 3.95
C ASP A 26 -10.84 6.77 4.12
N ALA A 27 -11.41 5.97 3.21
CA ALA A 27 -12.79 5.50 3.29
C ALA A 27 -13.05 4.51 4.46
N ALA A 28 -12.05 3.73 4.86
CA ALA A 28 -12.13 2.83 6.01
C ALA A 28 -12.15 3.61 7.34
N GLU A 29 -11.35 4.68 7.43
CA GLU A 29 -11.24 5.49 8.64
C GLU A 29 -12.37 6.51 8.80
N HIS A 30 -12.74 7.19 7.72
CA HIS A 30 -13.67 8.32 7.75
C HIS A 30 -15.04 7.99 7.13
N GLY A 31 -15.19 6.82 6.49
CA GLY A 31 -16.33 6.51 5.65
C GLY A 31 -16.23 7.16 4.26
N LEU A 32 -17.17 6.83 3.37
CA LEU A 32 -17.24 7.44 2.05
C LEU A 32 -17.79 8.87 2.16
N PRO A 33 -17.08 9.89 1.66
CA PRO A 33 -17.57 11.27 1.68
C PRO A 33 -18.72 11.45 0.69
N GLY A 34 -19.76 12.20 1.07
CA GLY A 34 -20.84 12.61 0.17
C GLY A 34 -21.48 11.44 -0.59
N GLU A 35 -21.50 11.54 -1.92
CA GLU A 35 -22.08 10.56 -2.85
C GLU A 35 -21.02 9.65 -3.50
N HIS A 36 -19.79 9.65 -2.99
CA HIS A 36 -18.71 8.82 -3.54
C HIS A 36 -19.03 7.33 -3.35
N HIS A 37 -18.86 6.55 -4.41
CA HIS A 37 -19.01 5.11 -4.37
C HIS A 37 -18.11 4.45 -5.40
N PHE A 38 -17.55 3.31 -5.02
CA PHE A 38 -16.46 2.71 -5.77
C PHE A 38 -16.91 1.42 -6.44
N TYR A 39 -16.71 1.34 -7.75
CA TYR A 39 -16.80 0.10 -8.52
C TYR A 39 -15.40 -0.50 -8.58
N ILE A 40 -15.22 -1.65 -7.94
CA ILE A 40 -13.95 -2.35 -7.89
C ILE A 40 -14.13 -3.68 -8.59
N THR A 41 -13.47 -3.85 -9.73
CA THR A 41 -13.39 -5.13 -10.45
C THR A 41 -12.07 -5.81 -10.13
N PHE A 42 -12.12 -7.09 -9.82
CA PHE A 42 -10.95 -7.90 -9.53
C PHE A 42 -11.11 -9.32 -10.07
N LEU A 43 -9.99 -10.01 -10.22
CA LEU A 43 -9.95 -11.41 -10.64
C LEU A 43 -10.30 -12.33 -9.47
N SER A 44 -11.39 -13.09 -9.58
CA SER A 44 -11.85 -14.00 -8.53
C SER A 44 -10.87 -15.16 -8.25
N THR A 45 -10.04 -15.49 -9.24
CA THR A 45 -9.09 -16.61 -9.21
C THR A 45 -7.65 -16.17 -8.93
N ALA A 46 -7.41 -14.87 -8.72
CA ALA A 46 -6.08 -14.36 -8.41
C ALA A 46 -5.57 -14.87 -7.05
N ALA A 47 -4.25 -14.97 -6.93
CA ALA A 47 -3.61 -15.42 -5.70
C ALA A 47 -3.94 -14.49 -4.53
N GLY A 48 -4.34 -15.08 -3.39
CA GLY A 48 -4.66 -14.34 -2.17
C GLY A 48 -6.10 -13.83 -2.06
N VAL A 49 -6.89 -13.91 -3.14
CA VAL A 49 -8.33 -13.60 -3.09
C VAL A 49 -9.07 -14.68 -2.30
N LYS A 50 -9.93 -14.27 -1.35
CA LYS A 50 -10.80 -15.16 -0.60
C LYS A 50 -12.25 -14.77 -0.82
N LEU A 51 -13.02 -15.70 -1.37
CA LEU A 51 -14.44 -15.60 -1.67
C LEU A 51 -15.15 -16.86 -1.16
N SER A 52 -16.46 -16.79 -0.94
CA SER A 52 -17.23 -18.01 -0.68
C SER A 52 -17.27 -18.90 -1.94
N PRO A 53 -17.40 -20.22 -1.78
CA PRO A 53 -17.54 -21.14 -2.92
C PRO A 53 -18.75 -20.79 -3.81
N ARG A 54 -19.80 -20.21 -3.22
CA ARG A 54 -20.99 -19.77 -3.96
C ARG A 54 -20.68 -18.60 -4.88
N LEU A 55 -20.01 -17.57 -4.38
CA LEU A 55 -19.62 -16.42 -5.21
C LEU A 55 -18.64 -16.82 -6.30
N LEU A 56 -17.68 -17.68 -5.98
CA LEU A 56 -16.69 -18.15 -6.96
C LEU A 56 -17.33 -19.01 -8.06
N ALA A 57 -18.36 -19.80 -7.74
CA ALA A 57 -19.13 -20.54 -8.75
C ALA A 57 -19.97 -19.62 -9.64
N GLN A 58 -20.44 -18.48 -9.11
CA GLN A 58 -21.24 -17.50 -9.85
C GLN A 58 -20.37 -16.55 -10.70
N TYR A 59 -19.17 -16.22 -10.21
CA TYR A 59 -18.21 -15.29 -10.81
C TYR A 59 -16.82 -15.95 -10.91
N PRO A 60 -16.62 -16.88 -11.86
CA PRO A 60 -15.41 -17.71 -11.93
C PRO A 60 -14.18 -16.98 -12.46
N GLU A 61 -14.34 -15.92 -13.24
CA GLU A 61 -13.21 -15.18 -13.84
C GLU A 61 -12.97 -13.85 -13.12
N GLU A 62 -13.94 -12.95 -13.21
CA GLU A 62 -13.88 -11.62 -12.59
C GLU A 62 -15.17 -11.32 -11.82
N MET A 63 -15.02 -10.48 -10.79
CA MET A 63 -16.12 -10.01 -9.98
C MET A 63 -16.00 -8.49 -9.78
N THR A 64 -17.12 -7.78 -9.91
CA THR A 64 -17.22 -6.36 -9.58
C THR A 64 -18.04 -6.17 -8.32
N ILE A 65 -17.47 -5.46 -7.34
CA ILE A 65 -18.15 -5.06 -6.12
C ILE A 65 -18.38 -3.54 -6.12
N ILE A 66 -19.42 -3.11 -5.41
CA ILE A 66 -19.76 -1.70 -5.25
C ILE A 66 -19.67 -1.33 -3.77
N LEU A 67 -18.76 -0.43 -3.42
CA LEU A 67 -18.66 0.13 -2.09
C LEU A 67 -19.44 1.46 -2.06
N GLN A 68 -20.65 1.42 -1.48
CA GLN A 68 -21.53 2.58 -1.32
C GLN A 68 -22.05 2.65 0.12
N HIS A 69 -23.31 2.30 0.38
CA HIS A 69 -23.91 2.43 1.72
C HIS A 69 -23.94 1.13 2.53
N GLN A 70 -23.85 -0.01 1.86
CA GLN A 70 -24.05 -1.33 2.49
C GLN A 70 -22.77 -2.14 2.48
N PHE A 71 -21.76 -1.65 3.20
CA PHE A 71 -20.55 -2.39 3.54
C PHE A 71 -20.22 -2.20 5.02
N TRP A 72 -19.46 -3.13 5.58
CA TRP A 72 -18.97 -3.07 6.95
C TRP A 72 -17.61 -3.73 7.05
N ASP A 73 -16.94 -3.56 8.20
CA ASP A 73 -15.62 -4.13 8.48
C ASP A 73 -14.62 -3.92 7.32
N LEU A 74 -14.63 -2.72 6.71
CA LEU A 74 -13.63 -2.36 5.71
C LEU A 74 -12.29 -2.21 6.42
N VAL A 75 -11.40 -3.16 6.20
CA VAL A 75 -10.04 -3.16 6.75
C VAL A 75 -9.07 -3.11 5.59
N VAL A 76 -8.28 -2.04 5.54
CA VAL A 76 -7.26 -1.85 4.52
C VAL A 76 -5.89 -2.12 5.12
N THR A 77 -5.11 -2.96 4.45
CA THR A 77 -3.72 -3.27 4.80
C THR A 77 -2.80 -2.80 3.68
N GLU A 78 -1.51 -3.05 3.78
CA GLU A 78 -0.54 -2.68 2.75
C GLU A 78 -0.80 -3.38 1.41
N ASP A 79 -1.09 -4.68 1.44
CA ASP A 79 -1.15 -5.52 0.23
C ASP A 79 -2.59 -5.89 -0.19
N ARG A 80 -3.55 -5.74 0.71
CA ARG A 80 -4.94 -6.19 0.50
C ARG A 80 -5.95 -5.34 1.27
N PHE A 81 -7.21 -5.48 0.90
CA PHE A 81 -8.34 -5.01 1.69
C PHE A 81 -9.31 -6.14 1.98
N GLU A 82 -10.03 -6.01 3.08
CA GLU A 82 -11.07 -6.91 3.52
C GLU A 82 -12.36 -6.11 3.70
N VAL A 83 -13.49 -6.65 3.25
CA VAL A 83 -14.77 -5.95 3.34
C VAL A 83 -15.92 -6.94 3.50
N GLY A 84 -16.88 -6.58 4.34
CA GLY A 84 -18.17 -7.26 4.46
C GLY A 84 -19.19 -6.65 3.51
N LEU A 85 -19.82 -7.46 2.68
CA LEU A 85 -20.87 -7.08 1.74
C LEU A 85 -22.04 -8.08 1.82
N SER A 86 -23.22 -7.68 1.37
CA SER A 86 -24.40 -8.55 1.33
C SER A 86 -24.75 -8.96 -0.09
N PHE A 87 -24.76 -10.27 -0.38
CA PHE A 87 -25.08 -10.83 -1.69
C PHE A 87 -26.42 -11.58 -1.64
N GLY A 88 -27.48 -10.94 -2.14
CA GLY A 88 -28.84 -11.51 -2.07
C GLY A 88 -29.33 -11.68 -0.63
N GLY A 89 -28.97 -10.74 0.25
CA GLY A 89 -29.37 -10.75 1.67
C GLY A 89 -28.48 -11.59 2.58
N ILE A 90 -27.44 -12.23 2.03
CA ILE A 90 -26.48 -13.03 2.82
C ILE A 90 -25.19 -12.23 3.02
N PRO A 91 -24.79 -11.94 4.27
CA PRO A 91 -23.55 -11.27 4.55
C PRO A 91 -22.36 -12.18 4.22
N GLU A 92 -21.43 -11.68 3.42
CA GLU A 92 -20.19 -12.35 3.05
C GLU A 92 -19.00 -11.41 3.26
N ARG A 93 -17.88 -11.99 3.71
CA ARG A 93 -16.62 -11.27 3.87
C ARG A 93 -15.69 -11.63 2.73
N LEU A 94 -15.16 -10.61 2.08
CA LEU A 94 -14.23 -10.74 0.96
C LEU A 94 -12.84 -10.31 1.42
N THR A 95 -11.82 -10.97 0.90
CA THR A 95 -10.43 -10.53 1.02
C THR A 95 -9.86 -10.41 -0.37
N VAL A 96 -9.41 -9.22 -0.75
CA VAL A 96 -8.95 -8.91 -2.10
C VAL A 96 -7.59 -8.21 -2.04
N PRO A 97 -6.51 -8.82 -2.56
CA PRO A 97 -5.24 -8.15 -2.76
C PRO A 97 -5.32 -7.03 -3.80
N PHE A 98 -4.56 -5.95 -3.62
CA PHE A 98 -4.54 -4.83 -4.59
C PHE A 98 -4.01 -5.26 -5.96
N ALA A 99 -3.09 -6.23 -5.98
CA ALA A 99 -2.59 -6.85 -7.20
C ALA A 99 -3.68 -7.57 -8.03
N ALA A 100 -4.77 -8.02 -7.38
CA ALA A 100 -5.89 -8.69 -8.05
C ALA A 100 -6.91 -7.72 -8.68
N VAL A 101 -6.85 -6.43 -8.35
CA VAL A 101 -7.77 -5.42 -8.87
C VAL A 101 -7.41 -5.10 -10.33
N THR A 102 -8.39 -5.25 -11.21
CA THR A 102 -8.27 -4.97 -12.66
C THR A 102 -8.92 -3.64 -13.03
N ARG A 103 -9.90 -3.16 -12.26
CA ARG A 103 -10.53 -1.86 -12.51
C ARG A 103 -10.99 -1.19 -11.22
N PHE A 104 -10.82 0.12 -11.15
CA PHE A 104 -11.41 0.98 -10.13
C PHE A 104 -12.09 2.17 -10.79
N LEU A 105 -13.36 2.39 -10.49
CA LEU A 105 -14.16 3.49 -11.04
C LEU A 105 -14.95 4.17 -9.93
N ASP A 106 -14.89 5.49 -9.90
CA ASP A 106 -15.80 6.35 -9.12
C ASP A 106 -16.70 7.11 -10.11
N PRO A 107 -18.04 7.00 -10.04
CA PRO A 107 -18.91 7.81 -10.89
C PRO A 107 -19.06 9.26 -10.43
N SER A 108 -18.78 9.55 -9.16
CA SER A 108 -19.00 10.87 -8.55
C SER A 108 -17.85 11.84 -8.83
N ALA A 109 -16.64 11.32 -9.02
CA ALA A 109 -15.53 12.03 -9.65
C ALA A 109 -15.16 11.26 -10.91
N PRO A 110 -15.07 11.86 -12.12
CA PRO A 110 -14.79 11.14 -13.38
C PRO A 110 -13.39 10.50 -13.39
N PHE A 111 -13.23 9.43 -12.63
CA PHE A 111 -11.97 8.81 -12.26
C PHE A 111 -12.08 7.31 -12.49
N ASP A 112 -11.33 6.82 -13.48
CA ASP A 112 -11.33 5.44 -13.93
C ASP A 112 -9.88 4.97 -14.03
N LEU A 113 -9.55 3.92 -13.29
CA LEU A 113 -8.26 3.24 -13.32
C LEU A 113 -8.47 1.83 -13.85
N GLN A 114 -7.62 1.43 -14.79
CA GLN A 114 -7.59 0.08 -15.34
C GLN A 114 -6.18 -0.47 -15.17
N PHE A 115 -6.10 -1.73 -14.71
CA PHE A 115 -4.86 -2.44 -14.45
C PHE A 115 -4.83 -3.73 -15.26
N ASP A 116 -3.64 -4.08 -15.77
CA ASP A 116 -3.43 -5.34 -16.50
C ASP A 116 -3.30 -6.54 -15.56
N ALA A 117 -3.97 -7.65 -15.89
CA ALA A 117 -3.92 -8.91 -15.15
C ALA A 117 -2.50 -9.53 -15.09
N SER A 118 -1.64 -9.22 -16.06
CA SER A 118 -0.25 -9.71 -16.13
C SER A 118 0.64 -9.23 -14.97
N ASP A 119 0.15 -8.27 -14.20
CA ASP A 119 0.90 -7.60 -13.13
C ASP A 119 0.68 -8.29 -11.77
N ALA A 120 -0.43 -9.03 -11.60
CA ALA A 120 -0.71 -9.82 -10.39
C ALA A 120 0.37 -10.89 -10.12
N VAL A 121 1.14 -11.25 -11.16
CA VAL A 121 2.23 -12.22 -11.11
C VAL A 121 3.59 -11.57 -10.80
N ALA A 122 3.73 -10.25 -10.99
CA ALA A 122 4.98 -9.53 -10.81
C ALA A 122 5.28 -9.21 -9.33
N GLU A 123 4.23 -9.01 -8.52
CA GLU A 123 4.36 -8.66 -7.09
C GLU A 123 4.64 -9.89 -6.19
N ALA A 124 4.52 -11.10 -6.74
CA ALA A 124 4.88 -12.36 -6.06
C ALA A 124 6.36 -12.74 -6.22
N ALA A 125 7.18 -11.91 -6.87
CA ALA A 125 8.62 -12.09 -6.89
C ALA A 125 9.21 -11.41 -5.64
N PRO A 126 9.74 -12.16 -4.65
CA PRO A 126 10.46 -11.53 -3.55
C PRO A 126 11.62 -10.76 -4.16
N SER A 127 11.64 -9.44 -3.92
CA SER A 127 12.80 -8.61 -4.17
C SER A 127 14.00 -9.26 -3.48
N GLN A 128 14.81 -9.98 -4.24
CA GLN A 128 16.10 -10.49 -3.77
C GLN A 128 17.02 -9.28 -3.61
N LEU A 129 16.92 -8.64 -2.45
CA LEU A 129 17.98 -7.81 -1.91
C LEU A 129 19.28 -8.63 -2.00
N PRO A 130 20.36 -8.12 -2.63
CA PRO A 130 21.63 -8.81 -2.62
C PRO A 130 22.05 -8.99 -1.15
N ALA A 131 22.18 -10.24 -0.74
CA ALA A 131 22.69 -10.59 0.58
C ALA A 131 24.04 -9.88 0.77
N ALA A 132 24.09 -8.97 1.74
CA ALA A 132 25.35 -8.43 2.22
C ALA A 132 26.25 -9.60 2.64
N PRO A 133 27.53 -9.62 2.22
CA PRO A 133 28.43 -10.72 2.56
C PRO A 133 28.58 -10.83 4.08
N PRO A 134 28.66 -12.05 4.64
CA PRO A 134 28.82 -12.23 6.07
C PRO A 134 30.18 -11.68 6.51
N VAL A 135 30.14 -10.70 7.41
CA VAL A 135 31.32 -10.24 8.15
C VAL A 135 31.91 -11.43 8.92
N SER A 136 33.18 -11.72 8.64
CA SER A 136 33.93 -12.76 9.34
C SER A 136 34.09 -12.39 10.83
N PRO A 137 33.92 -13.31 11.77
CA PRO A 137 34.17 -13.04 13.18
C PRO A 137 35.67 -12.91 13.43
N VAL A 138 36.08 -11.73 13.92
CA VAL A 138 37.44 -11.47 14.43
C VAL A 138 37.64 -12.29 15.72
N PRO A 139 38.76 -13.00 15.90
CA PRO A 139 39.00 -13.79 17.11
C PRO A 139 39.19 -12.90 18.35
N ALA A 140 38.49 -13.25 19.42
CA ALA A 140 38.67 -12.67 20.75
C ALA A 140 40.09 -12.92 21.28
N GLN A 141 40.82 -11.85 21.61
CA GLN A 141 41.99 -11.92 22.49
C GLN A 141 41.58 -11.59 23.94
N PRO A 142 42.15 -12.30 24.93
CA PRO A 142 41.72 -12.23 26.32
C PRO A 142 42.24 -11.02 27.09
N ALA A 143 41.45 -10.68 28.11
CA ALA A 143 41.61 -9.62 29.08
C ALA A 143 43.00 -9.50 29.73
N ARG A 144 43.41 -8.25 29.99
CA ARG A 144 44.42 -7.89 30.99
C ARG A 144 43.88 -6.70 31.78
N VAL A 145 43.81 -6.88 33.09
CA VAL A 145 43.33 -5.94 34.10
C VAL A 145 44.47 -5.08 34.66
N ALA A 146 44.06 -4.00 35.36
CA ALA A 146 44.81 -3.10 36.25
C ALA A 146 45.44 -1.85 35.57
N ALA A 147 45.39 -0.64 36.10
CA ALA A 147 44.68 -0.03 37.25
C ALA A 147 44.88 1.50 37.16
N ASP A 148 43.89 2.25 37.65
CA ASP A 148 43.92 3.58 38.31
C ASP A 148 44.81 4.73 37.80
N THR A 149 44.22 5.91 37.54
CA THR A 149 44.42 7.16 38.35
C THR A 149 43.58 8.34 37.80
N ASN A 150 42.75 8.86 38.69
CA ASN A 150 42.01 10.13 38.83
C ASN A 150 42.47 11.43 38.10
N ALA A 151 41.50 12.24 37.60
CA ALA A 151 41.37 13.73 37.64
C ALA A 151 40.26 14.19 36.64
N ALA A 152 39.04 14.54 37.08
CA ALA A 152 38.54 15.88 37.50
C ALA A 152 38.26 16.92 36.37
N GLU A 153 36.94 17.19 36.18
CA GLU A 153 36.26 18.45 35.80
C GLU A 153 36.39 18.93 34.31
N THR A 154 35.36 19.38 33.58
CA THR A 154 34.36 20.46 33.80
C THR A 154 33.27 20.47 32.69
N GLU A 155 32.03 20.84 33.05
CA GLU A 155 30.90 21.57 32.36
C GLU A 155 30.82 21.58 30.79
N GLU A 156 29.68 21.55 30.07
CA GLU A 156 28.43 22.34 30.17
C GLU A 156 27.44 21.88 29.04
N GLU A 157 26.13 21.76 29.33
CA GLU A 157 24.98 21.79 28.36
C GLU A 157 24.47 23.27 28.26
N PRO A 158 23.43 23.71 27.48
CA PRO A 158 22.38 23.04 26.67
C PRO A 158 22.19 23.71 25.26
N THR A 159 21.24 23.41 24.33
CA THR A 159 19.79 23.75 24.29
C THR A 159 19.09 23.28 22.99
N LYS A 160 18.00 22.50 23.15
CA LYS A 160 16.60 22.56 22.59
C LYS A 160 16.24 22.98 21.12
N PRO A 161 15.06 22.53 20.62
CA PRO A 161 14.74 22.25 19.21
C PRO A 161 13.98 23.40 18.49
N SER A 162 13.91 23.37 17.15
CA SER A 162 13.09 24.30 16.36
C SER A 162 12.01 23.57 15.56
N GLU A 163 10.78 24.03 15.78
CA GLU A 163 9.53 23.87 15.02
C GLU A 163 9.64 24.22 13.53
N GLY A 164 8.82 23.53 12.72
CA GLY A 164 7.75 24.13 11.89
C GLY A 164 8.11 25.05 10.72
N ALA A 165 7.83 24.58 9.49
CA ALA A 165 7.31 25.36 8.35
C ALA A 165 7.07 24.39 7.17
N GLU A 166 5.85 23.88 6.95
CA GLU A 166 4.82 24.48 6.07
C GLU A 166 5.39 25.05 4.75
N VAL A 167 5.29 24.27 3.66
CA VAL A 167 5.60 24.75 2.30
C VAL A 167 4.31 24.88 1.50
N VAL A 168 4.08 26.13 1.14
CA VAL A 168 2.95 26.77 0.48
C VAL A 168 2.61 26.15 -0.88
N ARG A 169 1.30 25.99 -1.15
CA ARG A 169 0.74 25.55 -2.44
C ARG A 169 1.19 26.46 -3.59
N LEU A 170 1.87 25.86 -4.56
CA LEU A 170 2.40 26.46 -5.77
C LEU A 170 1.28 26.67 -6.81
N ASP A 171 0.31 27.55 -6.52
CA ASP A 171 -0.77 27.88 -7.45
C ASP A 171 -0.97 29.39 -7.57
N ARG A 172 0.07 30.07 -8.07
CA ARG A 172 0.01 31.51 -8.35
C ARG A 172 0.68 31.97 -9.63
N PHE A 173 0.94 31.07 -10.58
CA PHE A 173 1.62 31.43 -11.83
C PHE A 173 0.99 30.78 -13.06
N ARG A 174 -0.21 31.23 -13.43
CA ARG A 174 -0.55 31.38 -14.87
C ARG A 174 -1.72 32.34 -15.08
N LYS A 175 -1.41 33.64 -15.07
CA LYS A 175 -2.22 34.63 -15.78
C LYS A 175 -1.35 35.78 -16.27
N LYS A 176 -0.96 35.71 -17.53
CA LYS A 176 -0.97 36.83 -18.47
C LYS A 176 -0.98 36.26 -19.88
#